data_AF-K8A6G4-F1
#
_entry.id   AF-K8A6G4-F1
#
_cell.length_a   1.000
_cell.length_b   1.000
_cell.length_c   1.000
_cell.angle_alpha   90.00
_cell.angle_beta   90.00
_cell.angle_gamma   90.00
#
_symmetry.space_group_name_H-M   'P 1'
#
loop_
_entity.id
_entity.type
_entity.pdbx_description
1 polymer ?
#
loop_
_entity_poly.entity_id
_entity_poly.type
_entity_poly.pdbx_seq_one_letter_code
_entity_poly.pdbx_strand_id
1 'polypeptide(L)'
;MKTTQQQRAGLPLDLDNQLCFALYSTNLALHKIYRQLLTPLGLTYPQYLVMLVLWEQDDVTVSEIGERLFLDSATLTPLLKRLESAGW
;
A
#
# COMPACT_ATOMS: atom_id res chain seq x y z
N MET A 1 25.71 -32.61 -34.86
CA MET A 1 26.01 -31.16 -34.81
C MET A 1 25.17 -30.51 -33.71
N LYS A 2 25.71 -30.49 -32.48
CA LYS A 2 25.37 -29.47 -31.48
C LYS A 2 26.12 -28.21 -31.98
N THR A 3 25.55 -27.02 -32.10
CA THR A 3 25.35 -26.05 -31.02
C THR A 3 24.91 -24.78 -31.74
N THR A 4 23.70 -24.25 -31.45
CA THR A 4 23.38 -22.81 -31.26
C THR A 4 21.93 -22.76 -30.74
N GLN A 5 21.70 -23.37 -29.57
CA GLN A 5 20.71 -22.78 -28.66
C GLN A 5 21.43 -21.60 -28.04
N GLN A 6 21.27 -20.42 -28.64
CA GLN A 6 21.66 -19.18 -27.97
C GLN A 6 20.84 -19.11 -26.67
N GLN A 7 21.55 -19.26 -25.55
CA GLN A 7 21.04 -18.99 -24.22
C GLN A 7 20.35 -17.62 -24.26
N ARG A 8 19.04 -17.58 -24.02
CA ARG A 8 18.36 -16.38 -23.55
C ARG A 8 18.89 -16.10 -22.15
N ALA A 9 20.10 -15.54 -22.05
CA ALA A 9 20.51 -14.86 -20.83
C ALA A 9 19.46 -13.77 -20.58
N GLY A 10 18.91 -13.75 -19.36
CA GLY A 10 17.69 -13.01 -19.01
C GLY A 10 17.65 -11.63 -19.66
N LEU A 11 16.61 -11.38 -20.46
CA LEU A 11 16.48 -10.12 -21.16
C LEU A 11 16.32 -9.01 -20.11
N PRO A 12 16.85 -7.80 -20.34
CA PRO A 12 16.69 -6.68 -19.43
C PRO A 12 15.23 -6.34 -19.10
N LEU A 13 14.27 -6.84 -19.89
CA LEU A 13 12.82 -6.66 -19.72
C LEU A 13 12.11 -7.89 -19.14
N ASP A 14 12.85 -8.92 -18.70
CA ASP A 14 12.25 -10.04 -17.98
C ASP A 14 11.72 -9.55 -16.64
N LEU A 15 10.51 -10.00 -16.28
CA LEU A 15 9.77 -9.54 -15.11
C LEU A 15 10.55 -9.73 -13.80
N ASP A 16 11.24 -10.85 -13.68
CA ASP A 16 12.04 -11.22 -12.50
C ASP A 16 13.25 -10.31 -12.29
N ASN A 17 13.66 -9.56 -13.32
CA ASN A 17 14.74 -8.57 -13.24
C ASN A 17 14.22 -7.15 -12.90
N GLN A 18 12.91 -6.94 -12.75
CA GLN A 18 12.34 -5.60 -12.56
C GLN A 18 12.13 -5.28 -11.08
N LEU A 19 12.82 -4.25 -10.58
CA LEU A 19 12.61 -3.74 -9.20
C LEU A 19 11.17 -3.29 -8.96
N CYS A 20 10.52 -2.66 -9.95
CA CYS A 20 9.12 -2.24 -9.81
C CYS A 20 8.19 -3.43 -9.56
N PHE A 21 8.46 -4.58 -10.16
CA PHE A 21 7.68 -5.80 -9.94
C PHE A 21 7.95 -6.40 -8.55
N ALA A 22 9.20 -6.39 -8.10
CA ALA A 22 9.54 -6.82 -6.74
C ALA A 22 8.81 -5.97 -5.67
N LEU A 23 8.78 -4.64 -5.85
CA LEU A 23 8.05 -3.72 -4.96
C LEU A 23 6.53 -3.94 -5.05
N TYR A 24 5.99 -4.09 -6.26
CA TYR A 24 4.56 -4.35 -6.48
C TYR A 24 4.11 -5.65 -5.80
N SER A 25 4.82 -6.76 -6.04
CA SER A 25 4.47 -8.07 -5.47
C SER A 25 4.58 -8.08 -3.95
N THR A 26 5.60 -7.41 -3.40
CA THR A 26 5.75 -7.20 -1.95
C THR A 26 4.58 -6.40 -1.37
N ASN A 27 4.22 -5.28 -2.00
CA ASN A 27 3.11 -4.44 -1.55
C ASN A 27 1.77 -5.20 -1.60
N LEU A 28 1.55 -6.01 -2.64
CA LEU A 28 0.39 -6.87 -2.77
C LEU A 28 0.33 -7.93 -1.65
N ALA A 29 1.47 -8.53 -1.29
CA ALA A 29 1.55 -9.49 -0.19
C ALA A 29 1.24 -8.83 1.16
N LEU A 30 1.78 -7.63 1.42
CA LEU A 30 1.48 -6.85 2.62
C LEU A 30 -0.02 -6.52 2.72
N HIS A 31 -0.63 -6.05 1.65
CA HIS A 31 -2.07 -5.76 1.64
C HIS A 31 -2.94 -6.98 1.98
N LYS A 32 -2.53 -8.18 1.53
CA LYS A 32 -3.25 -9.43 1.86
C LYS A 32 -3.16 -9.75 3.35
N ILE A 33 -1.97 -9.61 3.94
CA ILE A 33 -1.74 -9.85 5.38
C ILE A 33 -2.55 -8.86 6.21
N TYR A 34 -2.40 -7.55 5.94
CA TYR A 34 -3.12 -6.53 6.70
C TYR A 34 -4.64 -6.60 6.53
N ARG A 35 -5.14 -6.98 5.34
CA ARG A 35 -6.58 -7.22 5.18
C ARG A 35 -7.09 -8.26 6.18
N GLN A 36 -6.37 -9.37 6.35
CA GLN A 36 -6.79 -10.41 7.30
C GLN A 36 -6.76 -9.91 8.75
N LEU A 37 -5.71 -9.18 9.12
CA LEU A 37 -5.55 -8.63 10.47
C LEU A 37 -6.57 -7.54 10.82
N LEU A 38 -6.95 -6.72 9.84
CA LEU A 38 -7.82 -5.56 10.03
C LEU A 38 -9.31 -5.87 9.81
N THR A 39 -9.64 -7.01 9.19
CA THR A 39 -11.03 -7.44 8.97
C THR A 39 -11.85 -7.47 10.28
N PRO A 40 -11.36 -8.02 11.40
CA PRO A 40 -12.10 -8.00 12.68
C PRO A 40 -12.37 -6.59 13.22
N LEU A 41 -11.56 -5.60 12.85
CA LEU A 41 -11.69 -4.21 13.26
C LEU A 41 -12.57 -3.39 12.30
N GLY A 42 -12.99 -3.97 11.17
CA GLY A 42 -13.70 -3.26 10.12
C GLY A 42 -12.86 -2.21 9.39
N LEU A 43 -11.52 -2.30 9.48
CA LEU A 43 -10.59 -1.33 8.90
C LEU A 43 -10.01 -1.82 7.57
N THR A 44 -9.79 -0.88 6.65
CA THR A 44 -8.93 -1.08 5.47
C THR A 44 -7.49 -0.65 5.78
N TYR A 45 -6.52 -1.10 4.97
CA TYR A 45 -5.12 -0.72 5.17
C TYR A 45 -4.89 0.81 5.14
N PRO A 46 -5.47 1.59 4.19
CA PRO A 46 -5.33 3.06 4.23
C PRO A 46 -5.98 3.71 5.46
N GLN A 47 -7.13 3.20 5.92
CA GLN A 47 -7.76 3.68 7.16
C GLN A 47 -6.89 3.39 8.37
N TYR A 48 -6.27 2.20 8.43
CA TYR A 48 -5.31 1.86 9.48
C TYR A 48 -4.10 2.81 9.50
N LEU A 49 -3.57 3.20 8.34
CA LEU A 49 -2.48 4.18 8.30
C LEU A 49 -2.89 5.55 8.85
N VAL A 50 -4.13 5.98 8.59
CA VAL A 50 -4.69 7.19 9.21
C VAL A 50 -4.77 7.02 10.73
N MET A 51 -5.26 5.88 11.22
CA MET A 51 -5.31 5.60 12.66
C MET A 51 -3.92 5.62 13.30
N LEU A 52 -2.88 5.12 12.62
CA LEU A 52 -1.51 5.21 13.13
C LEU A 52 -1.05 6.66 13.32
N VAL A 53 -1.40 7.56 12.41
CA VAL A 53 -1.09 8.99 12.54
C VAL A 53 -1.83 9.59 13.74
N LEU A 54 -3.13 9.31 13.85
CA LEU A 54 -3.99 9.82 14.94
C LEU A 54 -3.62 9.27 16.32
N TRP A 55 -3.17 8.01 16.40
CA TRP A 55 -2.71 7.41 17.66
C TRP A 55 -1.35 7.93 18.10
N GLU A 56 -0.50 8.36 17.16
CA GLU A 56 0.79 8.97 17.48
C GLU A 56 0.61 10.41 17.98
N GLN A 57 -0.31 11.16 17.37
CA GLN A 57 -0.63 12.53 17.72
C GLN A 57 -2.13 12.78 17.49
N ASP A 58 -2.81 13.27 18.52
CA ASP A 58 -4.22 13.66 18.43
C ASP A 58 -4.38 15.09 17.86
N ASP A 59 -5.60 15.48 17.51
CA ASP A 59 -5.96 16.80 16.97
C ASP A 59 -5.15 17.21 15.71
N VAL A 60 -4.80 16.23 14.86
CA VAL A 60 -4.06 16.45 13.61
C VAL A 60 -5.00 16.85 12.49
N THR A 61 -4.61 17.85 11.70
CA THR A 61 -5.39 18.34 10.56
C THR A 61 -5.34 17.35 9.38
N VAL A 62 -6.34 17.44 8.49
CA VAL A 62 -6.38 16.62 7.26
C VAL A 62 -5.15 16.87 6.37
N SER A 63 -4.63 18.10 6.35
CA SER A 63 -3.42 18.44 5.58
C SER A 63 -2.19 17.72 6.11
N GLU A 64 -2.00 17.71 7.44
CA GLU A 64 -0.87 17.04 8.08
C GLU A 64 -0.92 15.51 7.88
N ILE A 65 -2.13 14.92 7.94
CA ILE A 65 -2.32 13.49 7.59
C ILE A 65 -1.92 13.25 6.13
N GLY A 66 -2.31 14.15 5.21
CA GLY A 66 -1.97 14.07 3.79
C GLY A 66 -0.47 14.14 3.53
N GLU A 67 0.21 15.08 4.18
CA GLU A 67 1.66 15.23 4.09
C GLU A 67 2.39 13.99 4.61
N ARG A 68 1.96 13.44 5.76
CA ARG A 68 2.61 12.29 6.39
C ARG A 68 2.40 10.98 5.63
N LEU A 69 1.23 10.81 5.02
CA LEU A 69 0.87 9.59 4.27
C LEU A 69 1.11 9.71 2.76
N PHE A 70 1.59 10.85 2.27
CA PHE A 70 1.72 11.16 0.85
C PHE A 70 0.39 10.99 0.08
N LEU A 71 -0.71 11.46 0.68
CA LEU A 71 -2.06 11.38 0.13
C LEU A 71 -2.63 12.78 -0.10
N ASP A 72 -3.34 12.95 -1.20
CA ASP A 72 -4.08 14.18 -1.46
C ASP A 72 -5.40 14.25 -0.65
N SER A 73 -5.91 15.47 -0.49
CA SER A 73 -7.17 15.73 0.22
C SER A 73 -8.37 15.08 -0.45
N ALA A 74 -8.34 14.88 -1.78
CA ALA A 74 -9.42 14.24 -2.54
C ALA A 74 -9.56 12.75 -2.18
N THR A 75 -8.44 12.10 -1.81
CA THR A 75 -8.37 10.73 -1.34
C THR A 75 -8.72 10.63 0.14
N LEU A 76 -8.19 11.55 0.95
CA LEU A 76 -8.39 11.52 2.41
C LEU A 76 -9.81 11.86 2.84
N THR A 77 -10.44 12.88 2.25
CA THR A 77 -11.78 13.33 2.65
C THR A 77 -12.83 12.19 2.66
N PRO A 78 -13.03 11.41 1.59
CA PRO A 78 -13.98 10.30 1.62
C PRO A 78 -13.52 9.12 2.48
N LEU A 79 -12.21 8.98 2.74
CA LEU A 79 -11.68 7.93 3.62
C LEU A 79 -12.01 8.27 5.09
N LEU A 80 -11.73 9.49 5.52
CA LEU A 80 -12.01 9.99 6.87
C LEU A 80 -13.50 9.93 7.20
N LYS A 81 -14.37 10.36 6.27
CA LYS A 81 -15.82 10.24 6.45
C LYS A 81 -16.28 8.80 6.67
N ARG A 82 -15.69 7.83 5.95
CA ARG A 82 -16.00 6.40 6.13
C ARG A 82 -15.46 5.85 7.45
N LEU A 83 -14.32 6.36 7.90
CA LEU A 83 -13.70 6.00 9.18
C LEU A 83 -14.59 6.48 10.34
N GLU A 84 -14.97 7.76 10.33
CA GLU A 84 -15.90 8.37 11.29
C GLU A 84 -17.25 7.64 11.31
N SER A 85 -17.82 7.34 10.13
CA SER A 85 -19.09 6.61 10.02
C SER A 85 -19.01 5.17 10.56
N ALA A 86 -17.81 4.59 10.63
CA ALA A 86 -17.57 3.27 11.20
C ALA A 86 -17.31 3.32 12.73
N GLY A 87 -17.35 4.51 13.34
CA GLY A 87 -17.19 4.72 14.78
C GLY A 87 -15.74 4.83 15.25
N TRP A 88 -14.83 5.21 14.35
CA TRP A 88 -13.43 5.51 14.64
C TRP A 88 -13.18 7.01 14.73
#